data_AF-A0A966C876-F1
#
_entry.id   AF-A0A966C876-F1
#
_cell.length_a   1.000
_cell.length_b   1.000
_cell.length_c   1.000
_cell.angle_alpha   90.00
_cell.angle_beta   90.00
_cell.angle_gamma   90.00
#
_symmetry.space_group_name_H-M   'P 1'
#
loop_
_entity.id
_entity.type
_entity.pdbx_description
1 polymer ?
#
loop_
_entity_poly.entity_id
_entity_poly.type
_entity_poly.pdbx_seq_one_letter_code
_entity_poly.pdbx_strand_id
1 'polypeptide(L)'
;YSVNALAHRGLEGISAEAAGIDVLPAYWQQVSMNRGQTMLEFAAATGGRSFFNTPTLGEAFSTMAQDLESYYSLGFTPAQVGSGTYHRFEVKVSRPGIKVRHREGYLDLSADQRLDARARAALFVSGPDNALGCTVETGEPKAGSGKNFTVPFVVRVPGRHVVLVPDGETARGRLTFVFAAEDDKGRQSELQRRTIEVPVPTRDLEVMAKQSL
;
A
#
# COMPACT_ATOMS: atom_id res chain seq x y z
N TYR A 1 7.48 -0.66 -15.19
CA TYR A 1 7.26 0.08 -16.44
C TYR A 1 5.84 0.56 -16.48
N SER A 2 5.61 1.65 -17.20
CA SER A 2 4.28 2.19 -17.42
C SER A 2 4.18 2.58 -18.90
N VAL A 3 3.15 2.10 -19.61
CA VAL A 3 2.93 2.38 -21.03
C VAL A 3 1.59 3.05 -21.22
N ASN A 4 1.59 4.21 -21.84
CA ASN A 4 0.38 4.84 -22.36
C ASN A 4 0.54 4.98 -23.89
N ALA A 5 -0.24 4.18 -24.63
CA ALA A 5 -0.18 4.08 -26.08
C ALA A 5 -1.22 4.96 -26.81
N LEU A 6 -1.79 5.97 -26.14
CA LEU A 6 -2.66 6.96 -26.79
C LEU A 6 -1.81 7.91 -27.66
N ALA A 7 -1.26 7.36 -28.75
CA ALA A 7 -0.70 8.14 -29.83
C ALA A 7 -1.83 8.92 -30.49
N HIS A 8 -1.68 10.23 -30.65
CA HIS A 8 -2.56 11.14 -31.41
C HIS A 8 -2.85 10.63 -32.85
N ARG A 9 -3.71 9.62 -33.01
CA ARG A 9 -4.32 9.22 -34.28
C ARG A 9 -5.81 9.53 -34.21
N GLY A 10 -6.17 10.81 -34.08
CA GLY A 10 -7.53 11.32 -34.33
C GLY A 10 -8.70 10.65 -33.60
N LEU A 11 -8.46 9.76 -32.65
CA LEU A 11 -9.47 9.05 -31.88
C LEU A 11 -9.48 9.67 -30.49
N GLU A 12 -10.23 10.75 -30.33
CA GLU A 12 -10.67 11.25 -29.04
C GLU A 12 -11.64 10.22 -28.44
N GLY A 13 -11.08 9.18 -27.83
CA GLY A 13 -11.86 8.19 -27.09
C GLY A 13 -12.27 8.78 -25.75
N ILE A 14 -13.49 9.32 -25.69
CA ILE A 14 -14.12 9.70 -24.42
C ILE A 14 -14.36 8.40 -23.65
N SER A 15 -13.80 8.29 -22.45
CA SER A 15 -14.08 7.17 -21.55
C SER A 15 -15.59 7.10 -21.28
N ALA A 16 -16.17 5.90 -21.13
CA ALA A 16 -17.61 5.75 -20.92
C ALA A 16 -18.12 6.54 -19.69
N GLU A 17 -17.27 6.75 -18.69
CA GLU A 17 -17.55 7.57 -17.50
C GLU A 17 -17.64 9.09 -17.78
N ALA A 18 -17.20 9.54 -18.95
CA ALA A 18 -17.15 10.95 -19.35
C ALA A 18 -18.08 11.29 -20.54
N ALA A 19 -18.88 10.32 -21.02
CA ALA A 19 -19.72 10.42 -22.21
C ALA A 19 -20.92 11.41 -22.10
N GLY A 20 -20.86 12.39 -21.20
CA GLY A 20 -21.89 13.42 -21.01
C GLY A 20 -21.40 14.72 -20.38
N ILE A 21 -20.08 14.94 -20.31
CA ILE A 21 -19.51 16.18 -19.76
C ILE A 21 -18.91 16.99 -20.92
N ASP A 22 -19.59 18.06 -21.34
CA ASP A 22 -19.05 19.07 -22.27
C ASP A 22 -17.96 19.88 -21.56
N VAL A 23 -16.76 19.34 -21.51
CA VAL A 23 -15.56 20.04 -21.04
C VAL A 23 -14.70 20.42 -22.25
N LEU A 24 -14.28 21.69 -22.29
CA LEU A 24 -13.47 22.27 -23.36
C LEU A 24 -12.22 21.39 -23.64
N PRO A 25 -11.78 21.25 -24.91
CA PRO A 25 -10.60 20.43 -25.27
C PRO A 25 -9.33 20.69 -24.44
N ALA A 26 -9.14 21.92 -23.96
CA ALA A 26 -8.04 22.30 -23.07
C ALA A 26 -8.06 21.54 -21.72
N TYR A 27 -9.24 21.20 -21.21
CA TYR A 27 -9.42 20.41 -19.98
C TYR A 27 -8.92 18.98 -20.16
N TRP A 28 -9.23 18.34 -21.29
CA TRP A 28 -8.74 16.98 -21.59
C TRP A 28 -7.23 16.92 -21.79
N GLN A 29 -6.67 17.96 -22.42
CA GLN A 29 -5.23 18.11 -22.56
C GLN A 29 -4.56 18.23 -21.17
N GLN A 30 -5.13 19.02 -20.27
CA GLN A 30 -4.62 19.20 -18.91
C GLN A 30 -4.76 17.93 -18.06
N VAL A 31 -5.90 17.23 -18.12
CA VAL A 31 -6.09 15.95 -17.41
C VAL A 31 -5.14 14.86 -17.93
N SER A 32 -4.93 14.78 -19.25
CA SER A 32 -4.01 13.82 -19.86
C SER A 32 -2.55 14.13 -19.50
N MET A 33 -2.17 15.41 -19.49
CA MET A 33 -0.85 15.85 -19.04
C MET A 33 -0.62 15.52 -17.55
N ASN A 34 -1.60 15.78 -16.70
CA ASN A 34 -1.53 15.46 -15.26
C ASN A 34 -1.38 13.95 -15.04
N ARG A 35 -2.18 13.12 -15.72
CA ARG A 35 -2.08 11.65 -15.64
C ARG A 35 -0.72 11.15 -16.13
N GLY A 36 -0.20 11.71 -17.22
CA GLY A 36 1.11 11.37 -17.77
C GLY A 36 2.26 11.71 -16.82
N GLN A 37 2.21 12.88 -16.17
CA GLN A 37 3.20 13.30 -15.18
C GLN A 37 3.21 12.39 -13.95
N THR A 38 2.06 12.08 -13.37
CA THR A 38 1.97 11.16 -12.23
C THR A 38 2.53 9.77 -12.57
N MET A 39 2.25 9.27 -13.76
CA MET A 39 2.76 7.98 -14.24
C MET A 39 4.30 8.00 -14.42
N LEU A 40 4.85 9.12 -14.89
CA LEU A 40 6.29 9.32 -14.99
C LEU A 40 6.95 9.33 -13.60
N GLU A 41 6.37 10.05 -12.64
CA GLU A 41 6.87 10.13 -11.26
C GLU A 41 6.85 8.77 -10.56
N PHE A 42 5.77 8.00 -10.67
CA PHE A 42 5.71 6.65 -10.10
C PHE A 42 6.72 5.70 -10.76
N ALA A 43 6.86 5.77 -12.08
CA ALA A 43 7.87 4.98 -12.77
C ALA A 43 9.28 5.36 -12.28
N ALA A 44 9.60 6.65 -12.21
CA ALA A 44 10.89 7.14 -11.72
C ALA A 44 11.16 6.70 -10.27
N ALA A 45 10.18 6.84 -9.37
CA ALA A 45 10.30 6.45 -7.97
C ALA A 45 10.62 4.95 -7.78
N THR A 46 10.15 4.09 -8.69
CA THR A 46 10.47 2.65 -8.69
C THR A 46 11.78 2.32 -9.41
N GLY A 47 12.43 3.30 -10.02
CA GLY A 47 13.54 3.12 -10.94
C GLY A 47 13.11 2.54 -12.28
N GLY A 48 11.83 2.58 -12.63
CA GLY A 48 11.26 2.18 -13.91
C GLY A 48 11.34 3.25 -15.02
N ARG A 49 10.83 2.92 -16.21
CA ARG A 49 10.60 3.88 -17.29
C ARG A 49 9.10 4.00 -17.60
N SER A 50 8.68 5.20 -17.95
CA SER A 50 7.38 5.48 -18.53
C SER A 50 7.52 5.79 -20.02
N PHE A 51 6.68 5.18 -20.85
CA PHE A 51 6.56 5.50 -22.27
C PHE A 51 5.20 6.17 -22.47
N PHE A 52 5.22 7.46 -22.79
CA PHE A 52 4.01 8.27 -22.93
C PHE A 52 3.87 8.76 -24.37
N ASN A 53 2.68 8.56 -24.98
CA ASN A 53 2.36 9.06 -26.32
C ASN A 53 3.41 8.67 -27.39
N THR A 54 3.98 7.46 -27.28
CA THR A 54 4.95 6.99 -28.28
C THR A 54 4.22 6.37 -29.48
N PRO A 55 4.46 6.85 -30.71
CA PRO A 55 3.96 6.19 -31.92
C PRO A 55 4.73 4.89 -32.21
N THR A 56 5.89 4.67 -31.57
CA THR A 56 6.77 3.52 -31.79
C THR A 56 6.70 2.53 -30.62
N LEU A 57 5.56 1.85 -30.50
CA LEU A 57 5.36 0.85 -29.44
C LEU A 57 6.39 -0.30 -29.49
N GLY A 58 6.85 -0.66 -30.69
CA GLY A 58 7.89 -1.67 -30.89
C GLY A 58 9.23 -1.30 -30.24
N GLU A 59 9.66 -0.04 -30.32
CA GLU A 59 10.90 0.42 -29.69
C GLU A 59 10.80 0.41 -28.16
N ALA A 60 9.61 0.74 -27.62
CA ALA A 60 9.34 0.64 -26.20
C ALA A 60 9.48 -0.81 -25.71
N PHE A 61 8.92 -1.78 -26.43
CA PHE A 61 9.05 -3.20 -26.09
C PHE A 61 10.48 -3.71 -26.23
N SER A 62 11.21 -3.34 -27.28
CA SER A 62 12.62 -3.70 -27.43
C SER A 62 13.47 -3.16 -26.27
N THR A 63 13.21 -1.91 -25.85
CA THR A 63 13.88 -1.30 -24.69
C THR A 63 13.56 -2.06 -23.40
N MET A 64 12.30 -2.44 -23.19
CA MET A 64 11.90 -3.24 -22.03
C MET A 64 12.58 -4.60 -22.01
N ALA A 65 12.67 -5.27 -23.17
CA ALA A 65 13.35 -6.55 -23.30
C ALA A 65 14.84 -6.43 -22.91
N GLN A 66 15.54 -5.41 -23.40
CA GLN A 66 16.94 -5.14 -23.04
C GLN A 66 17.12 -4.85 -21.55
N ASP A 67 16.24 -4.06 -20.96
CA ASP A 67 16.30 -3.75 -19.53
C ASP A 67 16.04 -4.98 -18.64
N LEU A 68 15.29 -5.98 -19.14
CA LEU A 68 14.99 -7.23 -18.43
C LEU A 68 16.04 -8.32 -18.67
N GLU A 69 16.84 -8.20 -19.72
CA GLU A 69 17.89 -9.17 -20.08
C GLU A 69 19.03 -9.22 -19.05
N SER A 70 19.37 -8.08 -18.44
CA SER A 70 20.46 -7.99 -17.47
C SER A 70 20.12 -7.01 -16.36
N TYR A 71 19.84 -7.54 -15.17
CA TYR A 71 19.59 -6.74 -13.98
C TYR A 71 20.36 -7.28 -12.76
N TYR A 72 20.66 -6.38 -11.82
CA TYR A 72 21.24 -6.71 -10.53
C TYR A 72 20.22 -6.41 -9.43
N SER A 73 20.12 -7.30 -8.45
CA SER A 73 19.35 -7.07 -7.22
C SER A 73 20.31 -6.79 -6.08
N LEU A 74 20.16 -5.63 -5.43
CA LEU A 74 21.00 -5.20 -4.32
C LEU A 74 20.16 -5.14 -3.05
N GLY A 75 20.58 -5.90 -2.03
CA GLY A 75 20.01 -5.84 -0.68
C GLY A 75 20.93 -5.09 0.26
N PHE A 76 20.36 -4.24 1.12
CA PHE A 76 21.06 -3.63 2.25
C PHE A 76 20.14 -3.62 3.47
N THR A 77 20.72 -3.58 4.66
CA THR A 77 19.98 -3.43 5.91
C THR A 77 20.26 -2.02 6.45
N PRO A 78 19.24 -1.17 6.62
CA PRO A 78 19.45 0.16 7.20
C PRO A 78 19.85 0.03 8.68
N ALA A 79 20.72 0.93 9.14
CA ALA A 79 21.20 0.93 10.53
C ALA A 79 20.11 1.34 11.54
N GLN A 80 19.14 2.13 11.09
CA GLN A 80 17.97 2.53 11.86
C GLN A 80 16.71 2.26 11.03
N VAL A 81 15.64 1.83 11.70
CA VAL A 81 14.35 1.52 11.10
C VAL A 81 13.25 2.28 11.84
N GLY A 82 12.25 2.73 11.08
CA GLY A 82 11.08 3.43 11.56
C GLY A 82 11.29 4.90 11.89
N SER A 83 12.25 5.59 11.26
CA SER A 83 12.47 7.03 11.50
C SER A 83 11.35 7.92 10.96
N GLY A 84 10.49 7.40 10.08
CA GLY A 84 9.43 8.14 9.41
C GLY A 84 9.92 9.03 8.26
N THR A 85 11.22 9.00 7.95
CA THR A 85 11.85 9.91 6.99
C THR A 85 12.12 9.22 5.66
N TYR A 86 12.13 9.99 4.57
CA TYR A 86 12.53 9.52 3.26
C TYR A 86 14.05 9.48 3.13
N HIS A 87 14.59 8.35 2.67
CA HIS A 87 16.00 8.15 2.41
C HIS A 87 16.24 7.96 0.92
N ARG A 88 17.13 8.77 0.35
CA ARG A 88 17.50 8.72 -1.07
C ARG A 88 18.61 7.69 -1.30
N PHE A 89 18.52 6.96 -2.41
CA PHE A 89 19.62 6.12 -2.88
C PHE A 89 20.53 6.90 -3.82
N GLU A 90 21.83 6.67 -3.67
CA GLU A 90 22.86 7.09 -4.63
C GLU A 90 23.68 5.86 -5.02
N VAL A 91 23.66 5.50 -6.31
CA VAL A 91 24.41 4.36 -6.84
C VAL A 91 25.58 4.85 -7.68
N LYS A 92 26.80 4.52 -7.25
CA LYS A 92 28.04 4.85 -7.98
C LYS A 92 28.60 3.59 -8.62
N VAL A 93 28.99 3.70 -9.89
CA VAL A 93 29.63 2.61 -10.64
C VAL A 93 31.00 3.06 -11.12
N SER A 94 31.97 2.15 -11.08
CA SER A 94 33.35 2.43 -11.51
C SER A 94 33.52 2.46 -13.02
N ARG A 95 32.59 1.87 -13.78
CA ARG A 95 32.70 1.78 -15.24
C ARG A 95 32.29 3.11 -15.89
N PRO A 96 33.17 3.77 -16.66
CA PRO A 96 32.86 5.03 -17.30
C PRO A 96 31.83 4.85 -18.43
N GLY A 97 31.06 5.90 -18.71
CA GLY A 97 30.10 5.96 -19.83
C GLY A 97 28.79 5.20 -19.60
N ILE A 98 28.53 4.68 -18.39
CA ILE A 98 27.28 3.97 -18.07
C ILE A 98 26.34 4.86 -17.27
N LYS A 99 25.07 4.85 -17.68
CA LYS A 99 23.98 5.44 -16.91
C LYS A 99 23.25 4.35 -16.13
N VAL A 100 23.31 4.43 -14.80
CA VAL A 100 22.62 3.49 -13.92
C VAL A 100 21.21 3.99 -13.68
N ARG A 101 20.25 3.06 -13.75
CA ARG A 101 18.86 3.29 -13.36
C ARG A 101 18.58 2.50 -12.11
N HIS A 102 18.09 3.18 -11.08
CA HIS A 102 17.78 2.58 -9.79
C HIS A 102 16.57 3.28 -9.17
N ARG A 103 15.99 2.65 -8.16
CA ARG A 103 14.94 3.25 -7.32
C ARG A 103 15.48 4.53 -6.67
N GLU A 104 14.68 5.59 -6.61
CA GLU A 104 15.14 6.87 -6.06
C GLU A 104 15.43 6.84 -4.57
N GLY A 105 14.69 6.02 -3.83
CA GLY A 105 14.76 5.98 -2.38
C GLY A 105 13.66 5.13 -1.75
N TYR A 106 13.55 5.23 -0.44
CA TYR A 106 12.51 4.57 0.34
C TYR A 106 12.05 5.46 1.49
N LEU A 107 10.77 5.33 1.84
CA LEU A 107 10.22 5.94 3.04
C LEU A 107 10.33 4.94 4.19
N ASP A 108 11.06 5.30 5.24
CA ASP A 108 11.27 4.43 6.40
C ASP A 108 10.09 4.53 7.38
N LEU A 109 8.98 3.87 7.03
CA LEU A 109 7.77 3.88 7.84
C LEU A 109 8.02 3.21 9.20
N SER A 110 7.58 3.86 10.28
CA SER A 110 7.48 3.23 11.60
C SER A 110 6.49 2.07 11.60
N ALA A 111 6.53 1.20 12.61
CA ALA A 111 5.60 0.07 12.72
C ALA A 111 4.12 0.53 12.64
N ASP A 112 3.81 1.62 13.35
CA ASP A 112 2.49 2.24 13.37
C ASP A 112 2.09 2.79 11.99
N GLN A 113 2.99 3.50 11.32
CA GLN A 113 2.72 4.05 9.98
C GLN A 113 2.54 2.95 8.93
N ARG A 114 3.30 1.84 9.03
CA ARG A 114 3.12 0.67 8.16
C ARG A 114 1.74 0.05 8.35
N LEU A 115 1.30 -0.06 9.62
CA LEU A 115 -0.01 -0.61 9.94
C LEU A 115 -1.14 0.28 9.40
N ASP A 116 -1.02 1.60 9.54
CA ASP A 116 -1.99 2.56 8.98
C ASP A 116 -2.04 2.53 7.46
N ALA A 117 -0.88 2.51 6.80
CA ALA A 117 -0.80 2.42 5.35
C ALA A 117 -1.44 1.12 4.84
N ARG A 118 -1.20 0.00 5.53
CA ARG A 118 -1.80 -1.29 5.21
C ARG A 118 -3.33 -1.28 5.42
N ALA A 119 -3.82 -0.71 6.51
CA ALA A 119 -5.25 -0.59 6.77
C ALA A 119 -5.98 0.22 5.69
N ARG A 120 -5.39 1.34 5.24
CA ARG A 120 -5.93 2.11 4.10
C ARG A 120 -5.87 1.35 2.78
N ALA A 121 -4.74 0.70 2.50
CA ALA A 121 -4.58 -0.07 1.25
C ALA A 121 -5.60 -1.22 1.14
N ALA A 122 -5.95 -1.84 2.27
CA ALA A 122 -6.94 -2.91 2.34
C ALA A 122 -8.36 -2.47 1.95
N LEU A 123 -8.68 -1.17 1.93
CA LEU A 123 -9.95 -0.67 1.40
C LEU A 123 -10.04 -0.82 -0.12
N PHE A 124 -8.91 -0.69 -0.82
CA PHE A 124 -8.85 -0.69 -2.29
C PHE A 124 -8.47 -2.05 -2.88
N VAL A 125 -7.67 -2.82 -2.16
CA VAL A 125 -7.16 -4.12 -2.62
C VAL A 125 -7.89 -5.22 -1.88
N SER A 126 -8.82 -5.90 -2.55
CA SER A 126 -9.46 -7.12 -2.03
C SER A 126 -8.47 -8.29 -2.05
N GLY A 127 -8.15 -8.84 -0.88
CA GLY A 127 -7.41 -10.09 -0.75
C GLY A 127 -6.90 -10.31 0.68
N PRO A 128 -7.13 -11.48 1.31
CA PRO A 128 -6.70 -11.69 2.68
C PRO A 128 -5.21 -12.02 2.72
N ASP A 129 -4.43 -11.14 3.33
CA ASP A 129 -3.35 -11.60 4.20
C ASP A 129 -3.86 -11.52 5.64
N ASN A 130 -4.57 -12.58 6.06
CA ASN A 130 -5.06 -12.80 7.42
C ASN A 130 -4.11 -13.77 8.16
N ALA A 131 -2.83 -13.41 8.25
CA ALA A 131 -1.80 -14.22 8.88
C ALA A 131 -2.10 -14.61 10.34
N LEU A 132 -2.91 -13.79 11.04
CA LEU A 132 -3.32 -14.04 12.41
C LEU A 132 -4.56 -14.92 12.53
N GLY A 133 -5.25 -15.25 11.43
CA GLY A 133 -6.51 -16.01 11.46
C GLY A 133 -7.62 -15.29 12.21
N CYS A 134 -7.59 -13.95 12.25
CA CYS A 134 -8.59 -13.16 12.96
C CYS A 134 -9.95 -13.26 12.26
N THR A 135 -11.02 -13.30 13.04
CA THR A 135 -12.38 -13.12 12.53
C THR A 135 -12.99 -11.85 13.10
N VAL A 136 -13.86 -11.22 12.32
CA VAL A 136 -14.57 -10.01 12.73
C VAL A 136 -16.06 -10.27 12.57
N GLU A 137 -16.80 -10.10 13.66
CA GLU A 137 -18.27 -10.16 13.69
C GLU A 137 -18.77 -8.73 13.90
N THR A 138 -19.47 -8.16 12.91
CA THR A 138 -20.09 -6.84 13.03
C THR A 138 -21.51 -6.97 13.56
N GLY A 139 -21.88 -6.14 14.52
CA GLY A 139 -23.26 -5.96 14.96
C GLY A 139 -24.00 -4.89 14.16
N GLU A 140 -25.23 -4.59 14.56
CA GLU A 140 -26.07 -3.61 13.88
C GLU A 140 -25.49 -2.17 13.96
N PRO A 141 -25.36 -1.46 12.83
CA PRO A 141 -24.98 -0.05 12.83
C PRO A 141 -25.97 0.80 13.63
N LYS A 142 -25.45 1.62 14.54
CA LYS A 142 -26.23 2.58 15.33
C LYS A 142 -25.98 3.99 14.80
N ALA A 143 -27.02 4.83 14.82
CA ALA A 143 -26.84 6.25 14.54
C ALA A 143 -25.83 6.85 15.52
N GLY A 144 -24.78 7.48 15.00
CA GLY A 144 -23.79 8.22 15.76
C GLY A 144 -24.11 9.71 15.84
N SER A 145 -23.11 10.52 16.18
CA SER A 145 -23.27 11.98 16.18
C SER A 145 -23.35 12.54 14.75
N GLY A 146 -24.38 13.35 14.48
CA GLY A 146 -24.57 13.98 13.18
C GLY A 146 -24.87 12.99 12.05
N LYS A 147 -24.04 12.97 11.01
CA LYS A 147 -24.17 12.06 9.84
C LYS A 147 -23.33 10.79 9.97
N ASN A 148 -22.74 10.54 11.14
CA ASN A 148 -21.86 9.39 11.36
C ASN A 148 -22.66 8.19 11.89
N PHE A 149 -22.19 6.99 11.60
CA PHE A 149 -22.72 5.74 12.16
C PHE A 149 -21.65 5.06 13.01
N THR A 150 -22.08 4.38 14.06
CA THR A 150 -21.22 3.56 14.92
C THR A 150 -21.56 2.10 14.68
N VAL A 151 -20.60 1.33 14.18
CA VAL A 151 -20.75 -0.11 13.98
C VAL A 151 -20.03 -0.84 15.12
N PRO A 152 -20.75 -1.52 16.04
CA PRO A 152 -20.11 -2.39 17.01
C PRO A 152 -19.53 -3.61 16.29
N PHE A 153 -18.36 -4.08 16.71
CA PHE A 153 -17.79 -5.31 16.18
C PHE A 153 -17.02 -6.06 17.26
N VAL A 154 -16.91 -7.38 17.08
CA VAL A 154 -16.12 -8.27 17.92
C VAL A 154 -15.02 -8.85 17.06
N VAL A 155 -13.76 -8.70 17.51
CA VAL A 155 -12.61 -9.32 16.87
C VAL A 155 -12.20 -10.55 17.67
N ARG A 156 -12.15 -11.72 17.03
CA ARG A 156 -11.63 -12.94 17.63
C ARG A 156 -10.22 -13.19 17.08
N VAL A 157 -9.27 -13.38 17.99
CA VAL A 157 -7.87 -13.66 17.66
C VAL A 157 -7.50 -15.03 18.23
N PRO A 158 -7.05 -15.99 17.40
CA PRO A 158 -6.55 -17.27 17.90
C PRO A 158 -5.30 -17.07 18.78
N GLY A 159 -5.33 -17.63 19.99
CA GLY A 159 -4.27 -17.44 20.99
C GLY A 159 -2.87 -17.86 20.52
N ARG A 160 -2.78 -18.91 19.71
CA ARG A 160 -1.52 -19.41 19.13
C ARG A 160 -0.76 -18.41 18.26
N HIS A 161 -1.43 -17.39 17.73
CA HIS A 161 -0.82 -16.35 16.89
C HIS A 161 -0.44 -15.09 17.70
N VAL A 162 -0.72 -15.07 19.00
CA VAL A 162 -0.36 -13.98 19.90
C VAL A 162 0.99 -14.28 20.53
N VAL A 163 1.99 -13.45 20.24
CA VAL A 163 3.30 -13.54 20.90
C VAL A 163 3.17 -12.95 22.30
N LEU A 164 3.43 -13.76 23.32
CA LEU A 164 3.44 -13.39 24.72
C LEU A 164 4.87 -13.48 25.25
N VAL A 165 5.31 -12.45 25.96
CA VAL A 165 6.63 -12.40 26.59
C VAL A 165 6.47 -12.60 28.09
N PRO A 166 7.04 -13.65 28.69
CA PRO A 166 7.02 -13.86 30.14
C PRO A 166 7.68 -12.71 30.90
N ASP A 167 7.02 -12.22 31.94
CA ASP A 167 7.51 -11.20 32.88
C ASP A 167 7.10 -11.63 34.32
N GLY A 168 7.91 -12.50 34.91
CA GLY A 168 7.61 -13.14 36.20
C GLY A 168 6.39 -14.08 36.13
N GLU A 169 5.41 -13.83 36.97
CA GLU A 169 4.17 -14.62 37.06
C GLU A 169 3.18 -14.34 35.93
N THR A 170 3.41 -13.27 35.17
CA THR A 170 2.53 -12.82 34.07
C THR A 170 3.31 -12.73 32.77
N ALA A 171 2.81 -13.35 31.72
CA ALA A 171 3.23 -13.06 30.37
C ALA A 171 2.41 -11.91 29.79
N ARG A 172 3.05 -11.04 29.00
CA ARG A 172 2.40 -9.89 28.38
C ARG A 172 2.52 -9.95 26.86
N GLY A 173 1.39 -9.76 26.19
CA GLY A 173 1.31 -9.47 24.76
C GLY A 173 0.72 -8.11 24.50
N ARG A 174 0.91 -7.61 23.28
CA ARG A 174 0.28 -6.37 22.82
C ARG A 174 -0.26 -6.57 21.42
N LEU A 175 -1.55 -6.33 21.26
CA LEU A 175 -2.25 -6.39 19.98
C LEU A 175 -2.69 -4.98 19.58
N THR A 176 -2.25 -4.54 18.41
CA THR A 176 -2.68 -3.26 17.83
C THR A 176 -3.61 -3.54 16.66
N PHE A 177 -4.82 -3.01 16.74
CA PHE A 177 -5.81 -3.07 15.68
C PHE A 177 -5.96 -1.68 15.06
N VAL A 178 -6.01 -1.63 13.74
CA VAL A 178 -6.31 -0.41 12.98
C VAL A 178 -7.52 -0.70 12.09
N PHE A 179 -8.57 0.10 12.25
CA PHE A 179 -9.82 -0.05 11.54
C PHE A 179 -10.04 1.14 10.60
N ALA A 180 -10.52 0.83 9.40
CA ALA A 180 -11.15 1.77 8.49
C ALA A 180 -12.40 1.12 7.89
N ALA A 181 -13.39 1.94 7.58
CA ALA A 181 -14.58 1.54 6.86
C ALA A 181 -14.74 2.42 5.63
N GLU A 182 -15.31 1.85 4.58
CA GLU A 182 -15.75 2.56 3.38
C GLU A 182 -17.24 2.25 3.18
N ASP A 183 -18.03 3.27 2.84
CA ASP A 183 -19.44 3.09 2.51
C ASP A 183 -19.68 2.86 1.01
N ASP A 184 -20.95 2.67 0.64
CA ASP A 184 -21.40 2.45 -0.74
C ASP A 184 -21.07 3.59 -1.71
N LYS A 185 -20.71 4.77 -1.20
CA LYS A 185 -20.35 5.97 -1.98
C LYS A 185 -18.84 6.21 -1.97
N GLY A 186 -18.05 5.27 -1.46
CA GLY A 186 -16.59 5.40 -1.36
C GLY A 186 -16.13 6.38 -0.28
N ARG A 187 -17.01 6.80 0.64
CA ARG A 187 -16.62 7.68 1.75
C ARG A 187 -15.94 6.84 2.81
N GLN A 188 -14.76 7.28 3.23
CA GLN A 188 -13.92 6.55 4.17
C GLN A 188 -14.02 7.14 5.58
N SER A 189 -13.99 6.27 6.58
CA SER A 189 -13.81 6.69 7.97
C SER A 189 -12.38 7.15 8.23
N GLU A 190 -12.18 7.93 9.28
CA GLU A 190 -10.84 8.09 9.86
C GLU A 190 -10.30 6.74 10.32
N LEU A 191 -8.97 6.57 10.30
CA LEU A 191 -8.34 5.39 10.87
C LEU A 191 -8.49 5.40 12.39
N GLN A 192 -9.07 4.34 12.92
CA GLN A 192 -9.20 4.13 14.36
C GLN A 192 -8.16 3.11 14.81
N ARG A 193 -7.20 3.53 15.64
CA ARG A 193 -6.21 2.63 16.24
C ARG A 193 -6.61 2.28 17.67
N ARG A 194 -6.54 1.00 18.00
CA ARG A 194 -6.72 0.49 19.36
C ARG A 194 -5.63 -0.50 19.70
N THR A 195 -4.91 -0.22 20.78
CA THR A 195 -3.89 -1.11 21.34
C THR A 195 -4.46 -1.77 22.59
N ILE A 196 -4.41 -3.10 22.64
CA ILE A 196 -4.88 -3.91 23.75
C ILE A 196 -3.69 -4.67 24.31
N GLU A 197 -3.47 -4.53 25.61
CA GLU A 197 -2.52 -5.38 26.34
C GLU A 197 -3.21 -6.67 26.77
N VAL A 198 -2.51 -7.79 26.58
CA VAL A 198 -3.02 -9.13 26.88
C VAL A 198 -2.17 -9.71 28.01
N PRO A 199 -2.53 -9.47 29.28
CA PRO A 199 -1.89 -10.13 30.40
C PRO A 199 -2.40 -11.56 30.52
N VAL A 200 -1.49 -12.52 30.60
CA VAL A 200 -1.79 -13.95 30.71
C VAL A 200 -0.93 -14.52 31.84
N PRO A 201 -1.48 -15.24 32.83
CA PRO A 201 -0.66 -15.94 33.81
C PRO A 201 0.32 -16.89 33.11
N THR A 202 1.59 -16.91 33.51
CA THR A 202 2.63 -17.71 32.84
C THR A 202 2.26 -19.21 32.79
N ARG A 203 1.51 -19.68 33.80
CA ARG A 203 0.97 -21.05 33.87
C ARG A 203 -0.01 -21.42 32.75
N ASP A 204 -0.67 -20.43 32.14
CA ASP A 204 -1.73 -20.63 31.13
C ASP A 204 -1.20 -20.50 29.69
N LEU A 205 0.10 -20.21 29.53
CA LEU A 205 0.74 -20.04 28.21
C LEU A 205 0.62 -21.26 27.30
N GLU A 206 0.81 -22.45 27.85
CA GLU A 206 0.71 -23.69 27.05
C GLU A 206 -0.71 -23.95 26.56
N VAL A 207 -1.72 -23.55 27.33
CA VAL A 207 -3.13 -23.70 26.95
C VAL A 207 -3.45 -22.76 25.80
N MET A 208 -3.00 -21.51 25.88
CA MET A 208 -3.17 -20.52 24.80
C MET A 208 -2.45 -20.92 23.51
N ALA A 209 -1.27 -21.53 23.61
CA ALA A 209 -0.54 -22.01 22.44
C ALA A 209 -1.25 -23.17 21.71
N LYS A 210 -2.06 -23.95 22.43
CA LYS A 210 -2.79 -25.12 21.91
C LYS A 210 -4.22 -24.79 21.46
N GLN A 211 -4.80 -23.67 21.87
CA GLN A 211 -6.15 -23.27 21.46
C GLN A 211 -6.18 -22.76 20.01
N SER A 212 -6.81 -23.55 19.13
CA SER A 212 -7.40 -23.08 17.87
C SER A 212 -8.89 -22.85 18.08
N LEU A 213 -9.42 -21.76 17.53
CA LEU A 213 -10.87 -21.59 17.33
C LEU A 213 -11.40 -22.68 16.41
#